data_AF-A0A941I6G8-F1
#
_entry.id   AF-A0A941I6G8-F1
#
_cell.length_a   1.000
_cell.length_b   1.000
_cell.length_c   1.000
_cell.angle_alpha   90.00
_cell.angle_beta   90.00
_cell.angle_gamma   90.00
#
_symmetry.space_group_name_H-M   'P 1'
#
loop_
_entity.id
_entity.type
_entity.pdbx_description
1 polymer ?
#
loop_
_entity_poly.entity_id
_entity_poly.type
_entity_poly.pdbx_seq_one_letter_code
_entity_poly.pdbx_strand_id
1 'polypeptide(L)'
;MGMIAYFTAANITQLNALREHPESVEDFLFPNDGDDEPENTVDIDKAWHGIHFLLNKLADNEESPFNKTVFGGEDVGEDLGYGPARLMAPDLLKEVAALLASVTPETLEAAYDPTAMTAEDIYPGFWERDGREAFDYLMHYFTALSEFYQAAAERGDGAVLWMA
;
A
#
# COMPACT_ATOMS: atom_id res chain seq x y z
N MET A 1 11.19 -14.34 -7.19
CA MET A 1 10.58 -13.85 -5.95
C MET A 1 11.19 -12.50 -5.63
N GLY A 2 10.35 -11.53 -5.30
CA GLY A 2 10.71 -10.19 -4.88
C GLY A 2 9.57 -9.66 -4.03
N MET A 3 9.82 -8.58 -3.28
CA MET A 3 8.87 -8.06 -2.31
C MET A 3 7.72 -7.33 -2.99
N ILE A 4 6.54 -7.92 -2.97
CA ILE A 4 5.30 -7.38 -3.52
C ILE A 4 4.42 -6.90 -2.37
N ALA A 5 3.66 -5.81 -2.56
CA ALA A 5 2.73 -5.32 -1.55
C ALA A 5 1.27 -5.58 -1.93
N TYR A 6 0.50 -6.01 -0.94
CA TYR A 6 -0.91 -6.31 -1.06
C TYR A 6 -1.71 -5.54 0.00
N PHE A 7 -2.95 -5.24 -0.35
CA PHE A 7 -3.89 -4.53 0.51
C PHE A 7 -5.23 -5.21 0.40
N THR A 8 -5.87 -5.52 1.52
CA THR A 8 -7.24 -6.04 1.52
C THR A 8 -8.12 -5.24 2.46
N ALA A 9 -9.35 -4.97 2.04
CA ALA A 9 -10.29 -4.22 2.85
C ALA A 9 -10.89 -5.11 3.93
N ALA A 10 -10.99 -4.60 5.15
CA ALA A 10 -11.57 -5.32 6.28
C ALA A 10 -12.43 -4.38 7.11
N ASN A 11 -13.64 -4.83 7.45
CA ASN A 11 -14.52 -4.05 8.30
C ASN A 11 -13.99 -4.02 9.75
N ILE A 12 -14.53 -3.12 10.57
CA ILE A 12 -14.05 -2.93 11.95
C ILE A 12 -14.15 -4.20 12.81
N THR A 13 -15.13 -5.07 12.56
CA THR A 13 -15.27 -6.34 13.29
C THR A 13 -14.13 -7.30 12.92
N GLN A 14 -13.78 -7.42 11.64
CA GLN A 14 -12.65 -8.21 11.18
C GLN A 14 -11.33 -7.67 11.73
N LEU A 15 -11.09 -6.36 11.63
CA LEU A 15 -9.88 -5.73 12.16
C LEU A 15 -9.71 -5.96 13.67
N ASN A 16 -10.80 -5.88 14.44
CA ASN A 16 -10.76 -6.15 15.87
C ASN A 16 -10.49 -7.62 16.17
N ALA A 17 -11.09 -8.54 15.40
CA ALA A 17 -10.83 -9.96 15.54
C ALA A 17 -9.35 -10.29 15.26
N LEU A 18 -8.77 -9.74 14.18
CA LEU A 18 -7.35 -9.91 13.85
C LEU A 18 -6.42 -9.33 14.93
N ARG A 19 -6.80 -8.20 15.53
CA ARG A 19 -6.05 -7.60 16.63
C ARG A 19 -6.10 -8.44 17.91
N GLU A 20 -7.27 -9.02 18.22
CA GLU A 20 -7.47 -9.87 19.41
C GLU A 20 -6.87 -11.27 19.22
N HIS A 21 -6.79 -11.74 17.98
CA HIS A 21 -6.28 -13.05 17.58
C HIS A 21 -5.22 -12.93 16.46
N PRO A 22 -4.01 -12.39 16.76
CA PRO A 22 -2.97 -12.21 15.76
C PRO A 22 -2.55 -13.49 15.03
N GLU A 23 -2.73 -14.66 15.66
CA GLU A 23 -2.47 -15.97 15.06
C GLU A 23 -3.38 -16.30 13.88
N SER A 24 -4.51 -15.59 13.72
CA SER A 24 -5.47 -15.80 12.63
C SER A 24 -5.20 -14.96 11.38
N VAL A 25 -4.16 -14.10 11.41
CA VAL A 25 -3.83 -13.19 10.31
C VAL A 25 -3.44 -13.94 9.05
N GLU A 26 -2.61 -14.98 9.15
CA GLU A 26 -2.17 -15.76 7.99
C GLU A 26 -3.36 -16.46 7.32
N ASP A 27 -4.20 -17.15 8.10
CA ASP A 27 -5.43 -17.79 7.60
C ASP A 27 -6.40 -16.79 6.94
N PHE A 28 -6.46 -15.56 7.46
CA PHE A 28 -7.28 -14.50 6.88
C PHE A 28 -6.74 -14.01 5.54
N LEU A 29 -5.42 -13.87 5.42
CA LEU A 29 -4.74 -13.34 4.23
C LEU A 29 -4.56 -14.38 3.12
N PHE A 30 -4.51 -15.66 3.48
CA PHE A 30 -4.29 -16.78 2.56
C PHE A 30 -5.41 -17.82 2.70
N PRO A 31 -6.67 -17.46 2.37
CA PRO A 31 -7.78 -18.39 2.45
C PRO A 31 -7.58 -19.59 1.50
N ASN A 32 -8.26 -20.70 1.82
CA ASN A 32 -8.23 -21.93 1.03
C ASN A 32 -6.80 -22.45 0.78
N ASP A 33 -6.01 -22.54 1.87
CA ASP A 33 -4.61 -22.99 1.85
C ASP A 33 -3.69 -22.15 0.93
N GLY A 34 -4.03 -20.89 0.71
CA GLY A 34 -3.28 -19.96 -0.14
C GLY A 34 -3.62 -20.06 -1.64
N ASP A 35 -4.66 -20.80 -2.02
CA ASP A 35 -5.14 -20.86 -3.40
C ASP A 35 -5.97 -19.62 -3.81
N ASP A 36 -6.47 -18.86 -2.83
CA ASP A 36 -7.29 -17.68 -3.06
C ASP A 36 -6.73 -16.44 -2.33
N GLU A 37 -7.13 -15.26 -2.81
CA GLU A 37 -6.93 -13.99 -2.11
C GLU A 37 -8.22 -13.57 -1.38
N PRO A 38 -8.12 -12.79 -0.29
CA PRO A 38 -9.30 -12.25 0.37
C PRO A 38 -10.11 -11.35 -0.57
N GLU A 39 -11.41 -11.23 -0.33
CA GLU A 39 -12.25 -10.31 -1.11
C GLU A 39 -11.77 -8.86 -1.00
N ASN A 40 -11.91 -8.09 -2.07
CA ASN A 40 -11.48 -6.68 -2.13
C ASN A 40 -9.97 -6.51 -1.89
N THR A 41 -9.16 -7.42 -2.41
CA THR A 41 -7.69 -7.31 -2.40
C THR A 41 -7.19 -6.55 -3.63
N VAL A 42 -6.13 -5.76 -3.45
CA VAL A 42 -5.33 -5.19 -4.53
C VAL A 42 -3.85 -5.58 -4.34
N ASP A 43 -3.28 -6.12 -5.40
CA ASP A 43 -1.84 -6.33 -5.57
C ASP A 43 -1.25 -5.14 -6.32
N ILE A 44 -0.26 -4.46 -5.74
CA ILE A 44 0.46 -3.36 -6.40
C ILE A 44 1.85 -3.73 -6.90
N ASP A 45 2.11 -5.03 -7.04
CA ASP A 45 3.39 -5.64 -7.43
C ASP A 45 4.54 -5.00 -6.62
N LYS A 46 5.63 -4.65 -7.28
CA LYS A 46 6.82 -4.04 -6.69
C LYS A 46 6.77 -2.53 -6.71
N ALA A 47 5.60 -1.94 -6.99
CA ALA A 47 5.43 -0.51 -7.14
C ALA A 47 5.42 0.24 -5.79
N TRP A 48 5.22 -0.48 -4.68
CA TRP A 48 5.03 0.10 -3.33
C TRP A 48 6.10 1.11 -2.92
N HIS A 49 7.39 0.83 -3.15
CA HIS A 49 8.45 1.74 -2.70
C HIS A 49 8.51 2.99 -3.57
N GLY A 50 8.29 2.83 -4.88
CA GLY A 50 8.25 3.96 -5.81
C GLY A 50 7.02 4.84 -5.57
N ILE A 51 5.85 4.24 -5.33
CA ILE A 51 4.63 4.99 -4.95
C ILE A 51 4.87 5.74 -3.64
N HIS A 52 5.43 5.09 -2.61
CA HIS A 52 5.79 5.72 -1.36
C HIS A 52 6.75 6.90 -1.56
N PHE A 53 7.80 6.73 -2.39
CA PHE A 53 8.74 7.81 -2.72
C PHE A 53 8.03 9.01 -3.35
N LEU A 54 7.19 8.80 -4.36
CA LEU A 54 6.47 9.88 -5.05
C LEU A 54 5.57 10.64 -4.08
N LEU A 55 4.78 9.93 -3.29
CA LEU A 55 3.85 10.53 -2.32
C LEU A 55 4.59 11.31 -1.22
N ASN A 56 5.76 10.83 -0.79
CA ASN A 56 6.56 11.53 0.22
C ASN A 56 7.20 12.80 -0.32
N LYS A 57 7.52 12.89 -1.61
CA LYS A 57 7.94 14.16 -2.23
C LYS A 57 6.79 15.19 -2.25
N LEU A 58 5.54 14.76 -2.16
CA LEU A 58 4.35 15.61 -2.04
C LEU A 58 3.98 15.93 -0.58
N ALA A 59 4.58 15.25 0.39
CA ALA A 59 4.25 15.40 1.80
C ALA A 59 4.91 16.65 2.41
N ASP A 60 4.17 17.36 3.26
CA ASP A 60 4.69 18.53 4.00
C ASP A 60 5.64 18.14 5.14
N ASN A 61 5.52 16.92 5.69
CA ASN A 61 6.37 16.34 6.73
C ASN A 61 6.14 14.82 6.87
N GLU A 62 6.94 14.18 7.75
CA GLU A 62 6.89 12.73 8.04
C GLU A 62 5.58 12.25 8.68
N GLU A 63 4.78 13.13 9.30
CA GLU A 63 3.49 12.77 9.89
C GLU A 63 2.34 12.78 8.86
N SER A 64 2.61 13.26 7.64
CA SER A 64 1.62 13.28 6.55
C SER A 64 1.03 11.88 6.32
N PRO A 65 -0.30 11.75 6.14
CA PRO A 65 -0.89 10.46 5.84
C PRO A 65 -0.42 9.88 4.49
N PHE A 66 0.23 10.65 3.62
CA PHE A 66 0.93 10.10 2.45
C PHE A 66 1.93 9.01 2.81
N ASN A 67 2.73 9.21 3.88
CA ASN A 67 3.67 8.20 4.38
C ASN A 67 2.95 6.92 4.85
N LYS A 68 1.70 7.07 5.31
CA LYS A 68 0.86 5.99 5.81
C LYS A 68 0.19 5.20 4.69
N THR A 69 0.28 5.62 3.43
CA THR A 69 -0.31 4.92 2.29
C THR A 69 0.26 3.51 2.13
N VAL A 70 1.56 3.32 2.35
CA VAL A 70 2.21 2.00 2.19
C VAL A 70 2.60 1.42 3.55
N PHE A 71 3.00 2.26 4.50
CA PHE A 71 3.51 1.84 5.82
C PHE A 71 2.64 2.34 6.98
N GLY A 72 1.36 2.61 6.74
CA GLY A 72 0.44 3.00 7.80
C GLY A 72 0.03 1.85 8.70
N GLY A 73 -0.75 2.17 9.73
CA GLY A 73 -1.33 1.17 10.63
C GLY A 73 -0.38 0.67 11.72
N GLU A 74 -0.82 -0.40 12.37
CA GLU A 74 -0.07 -1.10 13.44
C GLU A 74 0.23 -2.53 13.01
N ASP A 75 1.43 -3.03 13.34
CA ASP A 75 1.82 -4.40 13.05
C ASP A 75 0.90 -5.42 13.76
N VAL A 76 0.57 -6.51 13.09
CA VAL A 76 -0.25 -7.61 13.61
C VAL A 76 0.24 -8.95 13.06
N GLY A 77 0.15 -9.99 13.91
CA GLY A 77 0.48 -11.35 13.52
C GLY A 77 1.99 -11.64 13.49
N GLU A 78 2.34 -12.77 12.89
CA GLU A 78 3.72 -13.18 12.69
C GLU A 78 4.32 -12.63 11.38
N ASP A 79 5.61 -12.83 11.18
CA ASP A 79 6.32 -12.44 9.97
C ASP A 79 5.87 -13.28 8.76
N LEU A 80 5.40 -12.62 7.70
CA LEU A 80 4.91 -13.23 6.46
C LEU A 80 6.00 -13.36 5.38
N GLY A 81 7.27 -13.21 5.76
CA GLY A 81 8.45 -13.30 4.89
C GLY A 81 9.14 -11.95 4.67
N TYR A 82 8.39 -10.85 4.73
CA TYR A 82 8.89 -9.48 4.63
C TYR A 82 8.44 -8.60 5.81
N GLY A 83 8.12 -9.22 6.94
CA GLY A 83 7.59 -8.59 8.14
C GLY A 83 6.12 -8.96 8.41
N PRO A 84 5.58 -8.51 9.55
CA PRO A 84 4.18 -8.74 9.88
C PRO A 84 3.23 -7.94 8.99
N ALA A 85 1.98 -8.38 8.92
CA ALA A 85 0.91 -7.58 8.33
C ALA A 85 0.64 -6.33 9.18
N ARG A 86 -0.09 -5.36 8.62
CA ARG A 86 -0.43 -4.11 9.27
C ARG A 86 -1.92 -3.82 9.22
N LEU A 87 -2.52 -3.44 10.34
CA LEU A 87 -3.92 -3.03 10.43
C LEU A 87 -4.03 -1.51 10.31
N MET A 88 -4.74 -1.07 9.29
CA MET A 88 -5.13 0.32 9.12
C MET A 88 -6.59 0.52 9.56
N ALA A 89 -6.81 1.39 10.53
CA ALA A 89 -8.15 1.73 11.01
C ALA A 89 -8.96 2.49 9.95
N PRO A 90 -10.31 2.36 9.95
CA PRO A 90 -11.18 3.03 8.97
C PRO A 90 -11.00 4.54 8.89
N ASP A 91 -10.81 5.22 10.03
CA ASP A 91 -10.62 6.67 10.06
C ASP A 91 -9.33 7.08 9.33
N LEU A 92 -8.23 6.37 9.59
CA LEU A 92 -6.96 6.61 8.91
C LEU A 92 -7.06 6.26 7.42
N LEU A 93 -7.72 5.15 7.07
CA LEU A 93 -7.95 4.77 5.69
C LEU A 93 -8.69 5.89 4.93
N LYS A 94 -9.72 6.46 5.54
CA LYS A 94 -10.49 7.57 4.96
C LYS A 94 -9.65 8.84 4.79
N GLU A 95 -8.76 9.15 5.73
CA GLU A 95 -7.80 10.25 5.57
C GLU A 95 -6.86 10.03 4.40
N VAL A 96 -6.29 8.82 4.27
CA VAL A 96 -5.42 8.45 3.14
C VAL A 96 -6.20 8.54 1.83
N ALA A 97 -7.41 7.98 1.76
CA ALA A 97 -8.25 8.04 0.57
C ALA A 97 -8.53 9.49 0.14
N ALA A 98 -8.88 10.39 1.06
CA ALA A 98 -9.12 11.79 0.74
C ALA A 98 -7.86 12.48 0.18
N LEU A 99 -6.68 12.14 0.69
CA LEU A 99 -5.41 12.66 0.18
C LEU A 99 -5.08 12.11 -1.21
N LEU A 100 -5.21 10.80 -1.43
CA LEU A 100 -4.96 10.20 -2.75
C LEU A 100 -5.89 10.77 -3.82
N ALA A 101 -7.13 11.11 -3.47
CA ALA A 101 -8.07 11.79 -4.39
C ALA A 101 -7.61 13.20 -4.81
N SER A 102 -6.73 13.84 -4.05
CA SER A 102 -6.15 15.14 -4.39
C SER A 102 -4.90 15.05 -5.27
N VAL A 103 -4.32 13.86 -5.40
CA VAL A 103 -3.11 13.62 -6.20
C VAL A 103 -3.49 13.47 -7.66
N THR A 104 -2.74 14.16 -8.52
CA THR A 104 -2.93 14.16 -9.98
C THR A 104 -1.75 13.48 -10.68
N PRO A 105 -1.93 12.94 -11.89
CA PRO A 105 -0.83 12.45 -12.71
C PRO A 105 0.29 13.48 -12.88
N GLU A 106 -0.07 14.75 -13.06
CA GLU A 106 0.90 15.85 -13.22
C GLU A 106 1.74 16.07 -11.96
N THR A 107 1.12 15.98 -10.77
CA THR A 107 1.87 16.07 -9.51
C THR A 107 2.80 14.87 -9.29
N LEU A 108 2.40 13.67 -9.70
CA LEU A 108 3.25 12.48 -9.61
C LEU A 108 4.38 12.52 -10.62
N GLU A 109 4.12 12.99 -11.84
CA GLU A 109 5.15 13.17 -12.86
C GLU A 109 6.20 14.19 -12.42
N ALA A 110 5.78 15.29 -11.80
CA ALA A 110 6.69 16.29 -11.25
C ALA A 110 7.53 15.75 -10.06
N ALA A 111 7.01 14.77 -9.32
CA ALA A 111 7.73 14.11 -8.22
C ALA A 111 8.66 12.97 -8.70
N TYR A 112 8.51 12.52 -9.96
CA TYR A 112 9.27 11.40 -10.49
C TYR A 112 10.69 11.82 -10.87
N ASP A 113 11.64 11.45 -10.01
CA ASP A 113 13.08 11.65 -10.20
C ASP A 113 13.79 10.29 -10.17
N PRO A 114 13.96 9.62 -11.34
CA PRO A 114 14.52 8.28 -11.37
C PRO A 114 15.98 8.22 -10.91
N THR A 115 16.76 9.30 -11.08
CA THR A 115 18.14 9.38 -10.60
C THR A 115 18.16 9.46 -9.07
N ALA A 116 17.30 10.27 -8.46
CA ALA A 116 17.16 10.29 -7.00
C ALA A 116 16.64 8.96 -6.46
N MET A 117 15.68 8.32 -7.13
CA MET A 117 15.18 7.01 -6.73
C MET A 117 16.27 5.94 -6.77
N THR A 118 17.16 5.95 -7.77
CA THR A 118 18.33 5.06 -7.79
C THR A 118 19.30 5.38 -6.65
N ALA A 119 19.57 6.66 -6.38
CA ALA A 119 20.50 7.08 -5.34
C ALA A 119 20.00 6.79 -3.91
N GLU A 120 18.68 6.81 -3.70
CA GLU A 120 18.02 6.47 -2.44
C GLU A 120 17.73 4.95 -2.33
N ASP A 121 18.25 4.13 -3.24
CA ASP A 121 18.06 2.67 -3.28
C ASP A 121 16.58 2.26 -3.25
N ILE A 122 15.72 3.02 -3.94
CA ILE A 122 14.29 2.73 -4.00
C ILE A 122 14.08 1.41 -4.73
N TYR A 123 13.52 0.43 -4.02
CA TYR A 123 13.19 -0.89 -4.56
C TYR A 123 12.16 -0.78 -5.70
N PRO A 124 12.28 -1.51 -6.82
CA PRO A 124 13.26 -2.57 -7.09
C PRO A 124 14.51 -2.12 -7.86
N GLY A 125 14.68 -0.81 -8.09
CA GLY A 125 15.92 -0.24 -8.64
C GLY A 125 16.02 -0.18 -10.17
N PHE A 126 14.92 -0.33 -10.91
CA PHE A 126 14.92 -0.18 -12.38
C PHE A 126 14.53 1.23 -12.86
N TRP A 127 14.30 2.17 -11.95
CA TRP A 127 13.68 3.48 -12.24
C TRP A 127 14.43 4.27 -13.33
N GLU A 128 15.74 4.41 -13.21
CA GLU A 128 16.56 5.12 -14.19
C GLU A 128 16.80 4.34 -15.48
N ARG A 129 16.87 3.01 -15.38
CA ARG A 129 17.06 2.14 -16.55
C ARG A 129 15.85 2.20 -17.50
N ASP A 130 14.64 2.17 -16.93
CA ASP A 130 13.40 2.02 -17.69
C ASP A 130 12.67 3.37 -17.89
N GLY A 131 13.05 4.41 -17.14
CA GLY A 131 12.63 5.80 -17.36
C GLY A 131 11.11 5.95 -17.46
N ARG A 132 10.61 6.33 -18.64
CA ARG A 132 9.17 6.57 -18.81
C ARG A 132 8.31 5.32 -18.61
N GLU A 133 8.79 4.15 -19.02
CA GLU A 133 8.05 2.90 -18.82
C GLU A 133 7.87 2.58 -17.32
N ALA A 134 8.89 2.89 -16.52
CA ALA A 134 8.82 2.77 -15.06
C ALA A 134 7.84 3.76 -14.43
N PHE A 135 7.71 4.98 -14.96
CA PHE A 135 6.68 5.92 -14.51
C PHE A 135 5.28 5.44 -14.87
N ASP A 136 5.06 4.95 -16.10
CA ASP A 136 3.76 4.44 -16.53
C ASP A 136 3.35 3.20 -15.69
N TYR A 137 4.32 2.36 -15.30
CA TYR A 137 4.14 1.27 -14.33
C TYR A 137 3.69 1.79 -12.95
N LEU A 138 4.33 2.83 -12.41
CA LEU A 138 3.92 3.45 -11.15
C LEU A 138 2.51 4.02 -11.24
N MET A 139 2.16 4.67 -12.34
CA MET A 139 0.82 5.25 -12.53
C MET A 139 -0.27 4.19 -12.60
N HIS A 140 0.00 3.05 -13.23
CA HIS A 140 -0.92 1.93 -13.28
C HIS A 140 -1.28 1.44 -11.87
N TYR A 141 -0.27 1.13 -11.06
CA TYR A 141 -0.48 0.61 -9.70
C TYR A 141 -0.94 1.67 -8.71
N PHE A 142 -0.51 2.92 -8.87
CA PHE A 142 -1.05 4.04 -8.09
C PHE A 142 -2.56 4.20 -8.30
N THR A 143 -3.02 4.07 -9.55
CA THR A 143 -4.45 4.18 -9.87
C THR A 143 -5.24 3.06 -9.18
N ALA A 144 -4.78 1.81 -9.29
CA ALA A 144 -5.40 0.67 -8.64
C ALA A 144 -5.45 0.83 -7.11
N LEU A 145 -4.35 1.30 -6.50
CA LEU A 145 -4.29 1.56 -5.06
C LEU A 145 -5.25 2.67 -4.63
N SER A 146 -5.30 3.77 -5.39
CA SER A 146 -6.22 4.89 -5.11
C SER A 146 -7.68 4.44 -5.18
N GLU A 147 -8.04 3.65 -6.21
CA GLU A 147 -9.38 3.08 -6.36
C GLU A 147 -9.75 2.15 -5.18
N PHE A 148 -8.81 1.32 -4.74
CA PHE A 148 -8.98 0.49 -3.54
C PHE A 148 -9.28 1.34 -2.30
N TYR A 149 -8.48 2.39 -2.05
CA TYR A 149 -8.66 3.28 -0.92
C TYR A 149 -10.01 4.02 -0.96
N GLN A 150 -10.43 4.51 -2.13
CA GLN A 150 -11.76 5.14 -2.28
C GLN A 150 -12.88 4.14 -1.96
N ALA A 151 -12.84 2.95 -2.55
CA ALA A 151 -13.89 1.96 -2.39
C ALA A 151 -14.00 1.47 -0.93
N ALA A 152 -12.87 1.25 -0.26
CA ALA A 152 -12.85 0.89 1.15
C ALA A 152 -13.37 2.03 2.04
N ALA A 153 -13.00 3.29 1.75
CA ALA A 153 -13.48 4.45 2.49
C ALA A 153 -14.99 4.66 2.33
N GLU A 154 -15.55 4.42 1.14
CA GLU A 154 -17.00 4.51 0.88
C GLU A 154 -17.80 3.48 1.70
N ARG A 155 -17.22 2.29 1.92
CA ARG A 155 -17.83 1.24 2.76
C ARG A 155 -17.64 1.48 4.26
N GLY A 156 -16.72 2.37 4.65
CA GLY A 156 -16.32 2.56 6.04
C GLY A 156 -15.43 1.43 6.57
N ASP A 157 -14.73 0.75 5.67
CA ASP A 157 -13.77 -0.29 6.02
C ASP A 157 -12.42 0.32 6.43
N GLY A 158 -11.61 -0.47 7.12
CA GLY A 158 -10.15 -0.26 7.17
C GLY A 158 -9.47 -1.23 6.21
N ALA A 159 -8.18 -1.49 6.43
CA ALA A 159 -7.42 -2.41 5.59
C ALA A 159 -6.40 -3.23 6.38
N VAL A 160 -6.05 -4.38 5.81
CA VAL A 160 -4.86 -5.15 6.18
C VAL A 160 -3.85 -5.03 5.03
N LEU A 161 -2.62 -4.63 5.37
CA LEU A 161 -1.53 -4.42 4.42
C LEU A 161 -0.45 -5.46 4.70
N TRP A 162 0.12 -6.08 3.67
CA TRP A 162 1.22 -7.02 3.86
C TRP A 162 2.15 -7.06 2.65
N MET A 163 3.33 -7.63 2.85
CA MET A 163 4.29 -7.88 1.78
C MET A 163 4.66 -9.35 1.73
N ALA A 164 4.72 -9.92 0.52
CA ALA A 164 5.05 -11.33 0.24
C ALA A 164 5.90 -11.48 -1.02
#